data_AF-A0A0C3PD26-F1
#
_entry.id   AF-A0A0C3PD26-F1
#
_cell.length_a   1.000
_cell.length_b   1.000
_cell.length_c   1.000
_cell.angle_alpha   90.00
_cell.angle_beta   90.00
_cell.angle_gamma   90.00
#
_symmetry.space_group_name_H-M   'P 1'
#
loop_
_entity.id
_entity.type
_entity.pdbx_description
1 polymer ?
#
loop_
_entity_poly.entity_id
_entity_poly.type
_entity_poly.pdbx_seq_one_letter_code
_entity_poly.pdbx_strand_id
1 'polypeptide(L)'
;VQALFNDSAMINTMCTTVFETVKHKLKGWITCSQPLRMVNGTVIPAVAQWTGTIRAGDVKTQGTFVVFNSRGGVSQSVESGWAFLVGKPLLIAFKVQHDYNTDQVTV
;
A
#
# COMPACT_ATOMS: atom_id res chain seq x y z
N VAL A 1 1.79 8.56 7.02
CA VAL A 1 0.86 7.45 6.74
C VAL A 1 1.38 6.24 7.49
N GLN A 2 0.57 5.59 8.32
CA GLN A 2 0.95 4.30 8.91
C GLN A 2 0.87 3.21 7.84
N ALA A 3 1.77 2.24 7.90
CA ALA A 3 1.88 1.22 6.87
C ALA A 3 2.13 -0.15 7.48
N LEU A 4 1.56 -1.19 6.86
CA LEU A 4 1.81 -2.59 7.19
C LEU A 4 2.84 -3.16 6.21
N PHE A 5 3.91 -3.72 6.74
CA PHE A 5 4.86 -4.52 5.97
C PHE A 5 4.22 -5.87 5.68
N ASN A 6 3.97 -6.17 4.40
CA ASN A 6 3.22 -7.33 3.98
C ASN A 6 3.95 -8.05 2.84
N ASP A 7 4.64 -9.14 3.17
CA ASP A 7 5.37 -9.96 2.22
C ASP A 7 4.45 -10.77 1.29
N SER A 8 3.20 -11.02 1.68
CA SER A 8 2.20 -11.66 0.83
C SER A 8 1.62 -10.72 -0.24
N ALA A 9 1.79 -9.40 -0.09
CA ALA A 9 1.33 -8.42 -1.06
C ALA A 9 2.30 -8.28 -2.24
N MET A 10 1.84 -8.66 -3.43
CA MET A 10 2.65 -8.59 -4.65
C MET A 10 2.88 -7.16 -5.17
N ILE A 11 2.08 -6.21 -4.72
CA ILE A 11 2.17 -4.79 -5.08
C ILE A 11 1.96 -3.92 -3.84
N ASN A 12 2.44 -2.67 -3.90
CA ASN A 12 2.17 -1.70 -2.85
C ASN A 12 0.79 -1.09 -3.06
N THR A 13 0.03 -0.91 -1.97
CA THR A 13 -1.33 -0.40 -2.08
C THR A 13 -1.66 0.62 -0.99
N MET A 14 -2.44 1.64 -1.34
CA MET A 14 -3.00 2.60 -0.39
C MET A 14 -4.52 2.53 -0.44
N CYS A 15 -5.18 2.62 0.72
CA CYS A 15 -6.63 2.72 0.73
C CYS A 15 -7.08 4.11 0.25
N THR A 16 -8.26 4.18 -0.38
CA THR A 16 -8.83 5.44 -0.88
C THR A 16 -8.96 6.51 0.20
N THR A 17 -9.39 6.14 1.42
CA THR A 17 -9.57 7.10 2.52
C THR A 17 -8.26 7.84 2.83
N VAL A 18 -7.16 7.12 2.97
CA VAL A 18 -5.83 7.72 3.21
C VAL A 18 -5.36 8.50 2.00
N PHE A 19 -5.50 7.94 0.79
CA PHE A 19 -5.10 8.63 -0.43
C PHE A 19 -5.78 9.99 -0.56
N GLU A 20 -7.09 10.08 -0.32
CA GLU A 20 -7.84 11.32 -0.39
C GLU A 20 -7.29 12.40 0.56
N THR A 21 -6.82 12.01 1.75
CA THR A 21 -6.21 12.95 2.70
C THR A 21 -4.83 13.47 2.25
N VAL A 22 -4.06 12.67 1.51
CA VAL A 22 -2.66 13.00 1.17
C VAL A 22 -2.42 13.33 -0.31
N LYS A 23 -3.39 13.09 -1.20
CA LYS A 23 -3.21 13.20 -2.66
C LYS A 23 -2.73 14.58 -3.12
N HIS A 24 -3.06 15.63 -2.37
CA HIS A 24 -2.58 17.00 -2.64
C HIS A 24 -1.05 17.14 -2.53
N LYS A 25 -0.38 16.25 -1.79
CA LYS A 25 1.09 16.19 -1.67
C LYS A 25 1.72 15.25 -2.71
N LEU A 26 0.94 14.34 -3.29
CA LEU A 26 1.38 13.32 -4.23
C LEU A 26 1.29 13.83 -5.68
N LYS A 27 2.08 14.84 -6.04
CA LYS A 27 2.05 15.40 -7.40
C LYS A 27 2.27 14.30 -8.46
N GLY A 28 1.55 14.39 -9.57
CA GLY A 28 1.73 13.49 -10.72
C GLY A 28 1.11 12.10 -10.58
N TRP A 29 0.20 11.88 -9.62
CA TRP A 29 -0.62 10.67 -9.64
C TRP A 29 -1.50 10.65 -10.90
N ILE A 30 -1.81 9.45 -11.38
CA ILE A 30 -2.67 9.23 -12.55
C ILE A 30 -3.87 8.35 -12.19
N THR A 31 -4.94 8.46 -12.95
CA THR A 31 -6.05 7.50 -12.89
C THR A 31 -5.54 6.12 -13.31
N CYS A 32 -5.94 5.09 -12.57
CA CYS A 32 -5.61 3.70 -12.86
C CYS A 32 -6.88 2.86 -12.72
N SER A 33 -7.08 1.88 -13.60
CA SER A 33 -8.22 0.94 -13.57
C SER A 33 -7.77 -0.52 -13.59
N GLN A 34 -6.50 -0.78 -13.25
CA GLN A 34 -5.95 -2.12 -13.21
C GLN A 34 -6.73 -2.99 -12.20
N PRO A 35 -7.17 -4.20 -12.60
CA PRO A 35 -7.84 -5.12 -11.68
C PRO A 35 -6.84 -5.71 -10.68
N LEU A 36 -7.19 -5.66 -9.39
CA LEU A 36 -6.42 -6.26 -8.30
C LEU A 36 -7.16 -7.49 -7.78
N ARG A 37 -6.48 -8.65 -7.78
CA ARG A 37 -7.04 -9.89 -7.21
C ARG A 37 -6.59 -10.02 -5.76
N MET A 38 -7.57 -10.01 -4.85
CA MET A 38 -7.38 -10.23 -3.43
C MET A 38 -7.16 -11.71 -3.13
N VAL A 39 -6.62 -12.02 -1.94
CA VAL A 39 -6.37 -13.40 -1.49
C VAL A 39 -7.64 -14.26 -1.45
N ASN A 40 -8.80 -13.64 -1.16
CA ASN A 40 -10.10 -14.32 -1.15
C ASN A 40 -10.71 -14.49 -2.56
N GLY A 41 -9.97 -14.16 -3.62
CA GLY A 41 -10.42 -14.25 -5.00
C GLY A 41 -11.21 -13.04 -5.51
N THR A 42 -11.59 -12.10 -4.64
CA THR A 42 -12.30 -10.86 -5.03
C THR A 42 -11.42 -10.04 -5.97
N VAL A 43 -12.02 -9.48 -7.02
CA VAL A 43 -11.33 -8.56 -7.93
C VAL A 43 -11.85 -7.15 -7.67
N ILE A 44 -10.94 -6.23 -7.35
CA ILE A 44 -11.25 -4.82 -7.07
C ILE A 44 -10.46 -3.95 -8.05
N PRO A 45 -11.08 -2.99 -8.74
CA PRO A 45 -10.34 -2.06 -9.59
C PRO A 45 -9.51 -1.10 -8.73
N ALA A 46 -8.27 -0.86 -9.13
CA ALA A 46 -7.56 0.33 -8.71
C ALA A 46 -8.31 1.59 -9.18
N VAL A 47 -8.01 2.73 -8.55
CA VAL A 47 -8.59 4.04 -8.90
C VAL A 47 -7.50 5.08 -9.24
N ALA A 48 -6.31 4.91 -8.68
CA ALA A 48 -5.18 5.78 -8.96
C ALA A 48 -3.87 5.00 -8.84
N GLN A 49 -2.82 5.53 -9.45
CA GLN A 49 -1.44 5.09 -9.28
C GLN A 49 -0.57 6.31 -9.01
N TRP A 50 0.40 6.14 -8.12
CA TRP A 50 1.42 7.15 -7.89
C TRP A 50 2.81 6.52 -7.88
N THR A 51 3.76 7.23 -8.46
CA THR A 51 5.18 6.89 -8.46
C THR A 51 5.98 8.07 -7.94
N GLY A 52 6.93 7.82 -7.04
CA GLY A 52 7.85 8.84 -6.55
C GLY A 52 8.67 8.39 -5.36
N THR A 53 9.27 9.36 -4.68
CA THR A 53 10.13 9.10 -3.52
C THR A 53 9.31 8.76 -2.29
N ILE A 54 9.54 7.58 -1.72
CA ILE A 54 8.97 7.13 -0.45
C ILE A 54 10.09 7.16 0.60
N ARG A 55 9.77 7.72 1.78
CA ARG A 55 10.68 7.80 2.93
C ARG A 55 10.12 6.99 4.09
N ALA A 56 10.96 6.13 4.68
CA ALA A 56 10.70 5.41 5.93
C ALA A 56 11.89 5.66 6.86
N GLY A 57 11.67 6.32 8.00
CA GLY A 57 12.78 6.83 8.82
C GLY A 57 13.68 7.77 8.02
N ASP A 58 14.98 7.50 8.00
CA ASP A 58 15.96 8.25 7.19
C ASP A 58 16.24 7.64 5.81
N VAL A 59 15.67 6.48 5.52
CA VAL A 59 15.84 5.78 4.27
C VAL A 59 14.84 6.29 3.24
N LYS A 60 15.32 6.53 2.02
CA LYS A 60 14.52 6.97 0.86
C LYS A 60 14.71 6.00 -0.29
N THR A 61 13.62 5.70 -0.99
CA THR A 61 13.65 4.90 -2.22
C THR A 61 12.63 5.39 -3.23
N GLN A 62 12.76 4.98 -4.48
CA GLN A 62 11.70 5.17 -5.48
C GLN A 62 10.68 4.05 -5.34
N GLY A 63 9.40 4.40 -5.41
CA GLY A 63 8.31 3.46 -5.24
C GLY A 63 7.11 3.80 -6.11
N THR A 64 6.36 2.76 -6.45
CA THR A 64 5.04 2.86 -7.07
C THR A 64 4.02 2.18 -6.17
N PHE A 65 2.86 2.79 -5.97
CA PHE A 65 1.72 2.13 -5.36
C PHE A 65 0.44 2.43 -6.13
N VAL A 66 -0.51 1.51 -6.03
CA VAL A 66 -1.87 1.70 -6.54
C VAL A 66 -2.81 2.01 -5.39
N VAL A 67 -3.85 2.77 -5.69
CA VAL A 67 -4.92 3.11 -4.75
C VAL A 67 -6.12 2.26 -5.11
N PHE A 68 -6.73 1.60 -4.14
CA PHE A 68 -8.00 0.90 -4.38
C PHE A 68 -8.96 1.14 -3.21
N ASN A 69 -10.25 1.00 -3.50
CA ASN A 69 -11.28 1.11 -2.48
C ASN A 69 -11.37 -0.23 -1.74
N SER A 70 -10.97 -0.27 -0.48
CA SER A 70 -11.05 -1.49 0.34
C SER A 70 -12.48 -1.88 0.75
N ARG A 71 -13.52 -1.20 0.22
CA ARG A 71 -14.92 -1.62 0.37
C ARG A 71 -15.15 -3.02 -0.22
N GLY A 72 -15.08 -4.03 0.63
CA GLY A 72 -15.52 -5.38 0.34
C GLY A 72 -16.24 -6.02 1.53
N GLY A 73 -17.59 -6.09 1.47
CA GLY A 73 -18.42 -6.99 2.29
C GLY A 73 -19.54 -6.35 3.12
N VAL A 74 -20.71 -7.00 3.16
CA VAL A 74 -22.02 -6.58 3.71
C VAL A 74 -21.97 -6.20 5.21
N SER A 75 -21.59 -4.97 5.52
CA SER A 75 -22.20 -4.15 6.57
C SER A 75 -21.52 -2.78 6.56
N GLN A 76 -22.27 -1.73 6.82
CA GLN A 76 -21.84 -0.33 6.78
C GLN A 76 -20.88 0.08 7.92
N SER A 77 -20.23 -0.90 8.54
CA SER A 77 -19.40 -0.74 9.73
C SER A 77 -18.31 -1.81 9.74
N VAL A 78 -17.20 -1.56 9.08
CA VAL A 78 -15.80 -1.69 9.54
C VAL A 78 -14.94 -1.33 8.32
N GLU A 79 -14.23 -0.20 8.36
CA GLU A 79 -13.13 0.05 7.41
C GLU A 79 -12.09 -1.06 7.61
N SER A 80 -11.98 -1.99 6.66
CA SER A 80 -11.02 -3.10 6.78
C SER A 80 -9.57 -2.61 6.64
N GLY A 81 -8.97 -2.34 7.79
CA GLY A 81 -7.68 -2.87 8.22
C GLY A 81 -6.46 -1.96 8.07
N TRP A 82 -6.19 -1.45 6.87
CA TRP A 82 -4.83 -0.99 6.55
C TRP A 82 -4.81 0.31 5.74
N ALA A 83 -4.02 1.27 6.22
CA ALA A 83 -3.80 2.55 5.56
C ALA A 83 -2.91 2.43 4.30
N PHE A 84 -1.85 1.63 4.38
CA PHE A 84 -0.90 1.38 3.30
C PHE A 84 -0.29 -0.01 3.47
N LEU A 85 -0.25 -0.82 2.42
CA LEU A 85 0.51 -2.07 2.37
C LEU A 85 1.84 -1.83 1.67
N VAL A 86 2.93 -1.99 2.40
CA VAL A 86 4.29 -2.10 1.86
C VAL A 86 4.45 -3.53 1.35
N GLY A 87 4.17 -3.72 0.06
CA GLY A 87 4.29 -5.00 -0.60
C GLY A 87 5.73 -5.30 -1.02
N LYS A 88 5.94 -6.50 -1.58
CA LYS A 88 7.26 -6.97 -2.04
C LYS A 88 8.10 -5.94 -2.78
N PRO A 89 7.55 -5.12 -3.71
CA PRO A 89 8.39 -4.15 -4.42
C PRO A 89 9.07 -3.14 -3.49
N LEU A 90 8.35 -2.60 -2.50
CA LEU A 90 8.97 -1.69 -1.53
C LEU A 90 9.77 -2.42 -0.46
N LEU A 91 9.36 -3.62 -0.04
CA LEU A 91 10.17 -4.43 0.88
C LEU A 91 11.57 -4.68 0.29
N ILE A 92 11.65 -5.02 -1.01
CA ILE A 92 12.91 -5.19 -1.74
C ILE A 92 13.64 -3.86 -1.88
N ALA A 93 12.94 -2.78 -2.28
CA ALA A 93 13.56 -1.48 -2.49
C ALA A 93 14.14 -0.84 -1.21
N PHE A 94 13.53 -1.13 -0.06
CA PHE A 94 14.03 -0.77 1.27
C PHE A 94 14.97 -1.83 1.87
N LYS A 95 15.22 -2.95 1.19
CA LYS A 95 16.04 -4.07 1.70
C LYS A 95 15.60 -4.54 3.09
N VAL A 96 14.28 -4.61 3.29
CA VAL A 96 13.67 -4.97 4.57
C VAL A 96 14.19 -6.31 5.07
N GLN A 97 14.59 -6.34 6.33
CA GLN A 97 14.86 -7.57 7.07
C GLN A 97 13.84 -7.70 8.21
N HIS A 98 13.22 -8.87 8.31
CA HIS A 98 12.32 -9.21 9.40
C HIS A 98 13.00 -10.25 10.28
N ASP A 99 13.34 -9.87 11.51
CA ASP A 99 13.78 -10.80 12.54
C ASP A 99 12.57 -11.30 13.33
N TYR A 100 12.14 -12.52 13.01
CA TYR A 100 11.01 -13.18 13.66
C TYR A 100 11.29 -13.54 15.13
N ASN A 101 12.55 -13.57 15.59
CA ASN A 101 12.85 -13.85 16.99
C ASN A 101 12.51 -12.64 17.88
N THR A 102 12.70 -11.43 17.36
CA THR A 102 12.50 -10.18 18.09
C THR A 102 11.27 -9.40 17.64
N ASP A 103 10.57 -9.87 16.61
CA ASP A 103 9.45 -9.19 15.95
C ASP A 103 9.84 -7.78 15.49
N GLN A 104 11.04 -7.65 14.93
CA GLN A 104 11.59 -6.37 14.47
C GLN A 104 11.78 -6.34 12.95
N VAL A 105 11.43 -5.18 12.39
CA VAL A 105 11.63 -4.86 10.98
C VAL A 105 12.70 -3.78 10.87
N THR A 106 13.74 -4.06 10.09
CA THR A 106 14.82 -3.12 9.78
C THR A 106 14.76 -2.75 8.31
N VAL A 107 14.96 -1.45 8.02
CA VAL A 107 14.99 -0.82 6.68
C VAL A 107 16.28 -0.03 6.48
#